data_AF-A0A1Y1VRJ5-F1
#
_entry.id   AF-A0A1Y1VRJ5-F1
#
_cell.length_a   1.000
_cell.length_b   1.000
_cell.length_c   1.000
_cell.angle_alpha   90.00
_cell.angle_beta   90.00
_cell.angle_gamma   90.00
#
_symmetry.space_group_name_H-M   'P 1'
#
loop_
_entity.id
_entity.type
_entity.pdbx_description
1 polymer ?
#
loop_
_entity_poly.entity_id
_entity_poly.type
_entity_poly.pdbx_seq_one_letter_code
_entity_poly.pdbx_strand_id
1 'polypeptide(L)' 'MGRKKINIREIENSRQRTVTFARRRAGLIKKAHELSVLCGVQVAMVIFDSKNASHVY' A
#
# COMPACT_ATOMS: atom_id res chain seq x y z
N MET A 1 18.59 5.60 10.23
CA MET A 1 17.62 6.72 10.36
C MET A 1 16.22 6.14 10.56
N GLY A 2 15.49 6.59 11.59
CA GLY A 2 14.16 6.07 11.95
C GLY A 2 13.01 6.58 11.08
N ARG A 3 11.77 6.17 11.41
CA ARG A 3 10.56 6.60 10.71
C ARG A 3 10.30 8.09 10.95
N LYS A 4 10.25 8.89 9.88
CA LYS A 4 9.82 10.30 9.94
C LYS A 4 8.31 10.42 9.72
N LYS A 5 7.67 11.33 10.45
CA LYS A 5 6.26 11.71 10.21
C LYS A 5 6.19 12.48 8.88
N ILE A 6 5.15 12.21 8.08
CA ILE A 6 4.86 12.89 6.81
C ILE A 6 3.42 13.37 6.83
N ASN A 7 3.11 14.44 6.10
CA ASN A 7 1.74 14.90 5.90
C ASN A 7 0.98 13.94 4.99
N ILE A 8 -0.32 13.73 5.26
CA ILE A 8 -1.19 12.92 4.40
C ILE A 8 -1.67 13.80 3.24
N ARG A 9 -0.82 13.90 2.22
CA ARG A 9 -1.05 14.58 0.95
C ARG A 9 -0.26 13.86 -0.14
N GLU A 10 -0.49 14.21 -1.41
CA GLU A 10 0.31 13.65 -2.49
C GLU A 10 1.80 13.96 -2.30
N ILE A 11 2.67 12.96 -2.53
CA ILE A 11 4.12 13.12 -2.45
C ILE A 11 4.61 13.64 -3.80
N GLU A 12 5.10 14.88 -3.82
CA GLU A 12 5.61 15.55 -5.04
C GLU A 12 6.87 14.86 -5.60
N ASN A 13 7.79 14.45 -4.73
CA ASN A 13 9.01 13.78 -5.16
C ASN A 13 8.71 12.37 -5.68
N SER A 14 8.88 12.16 -7.00
CA SER A 14 8.55 10.91 -7.69
C SER A 14 9.27 9.67 -7.13
N ARG A 15 10.55 9.78 -6.77
CA ARG A 15 11.32 8.69 -6.18
C ARG A 15 10.79 8.33 -4.79
N GLN A 16 10.53 9.32 -3.94
CA GLN A 16 9.94 9.10 -2.61
C GLN A 16 8.54 8.53 -2.71
N ARG A 17 7.73 9.00 -3.67
CA ARG A 17 6.38 8.48 -3.93
C ARG A 17 6.43 7.00 -4.32
N THR A 18 7.32 6.62 -5.23
CA THR A 18 7.48 5.22 -5.70
C THR A 18 7.91 4.30 -4.55
N VAL A 19 8.90 4.70 -3.75
CA VAL A 19 9.36 3.91 -2.60
C VAL A 19 8.27 3.82 -1.53
N THR A 20 7.54 4.92 -1.28
CA THR A 20 6.45 4.95 -0.30
C THR A 20 5.29 4.06 -0.74
N PHE A 21 4.92 4.11 -2.02
CA PHE A 21 3.91 3.23 -2.61
C PHE A 21 4.26 1.76 -2.39
N ALA A 22 5.47 1.35 -2.76
CA ALA A 22 5.91 -0.05 -2.58
C ALA A 22 5.81 -0.51 -1.12
N ARG A 23 6.29 0.31 -0.16
CA ARG A 23 6.25 -0.02 1.27
C ARG A 23 4.83 -0.02 1.85
N ARG A 24 4.00 0.95 1.49
CA ARG A 24 2.61 1.07 1.98
C ARG A 24 1.73 -0.04 1.41
N ARG A 25 1.86 -0.34 0.12
CA ARG A 25 1.17 -1.45 -0.55
C ARG A 25 1.48 -2.78 0.14
N ALA A 26 2.77 -3.08 0.39
CA ALA A 26 3.17 -4.30 1.09
C ALA A 26 2.57 -4.39 2.51
N GLY A 27 2.58 -3.28 3.26
CA GLY A 27 1.95 -3.23 4.58
C GLY A 27 0.43 -3.43 4.55
N LEU A 28 -0.24 -2.90 3.52
CA LEU A 28 -1.68 -3.04 3.35
C LEU A 28 -2.08 -4.48 2.98
N ILE A 29 -1.35 -5.12 2.07
CA ILE A 29 -1.54 -6.55 1.73
C ILE A 29 -1.41 -7.42 2.98
N LYS A 30 -0.38 -7.17 3.80
CA LYS A 30 -0.20 -7.89 5.07
C LYS A 30 -1.42 -7.74 5.98
N LYS A 31 -2.00 -6.53 6.06
CA LYS A 31 -3.19 -6.27 6.88
C LYS A 31 -4.45 -6.94 6.32
N ALA A 32 -4.64 -6.93 5.00
CA ALA A 32 -5.73 -7.65 4.34
C ALA A 32 -5.65 -9.17 4.61
N HIS A 33 -4.46 -9.74 4.51
CA HIS A 33 -4.22 -11.15 4.83
C HIS A 33 -4.46 -11.47 6.31
N GLU A 34 -3.93 -10.65 7.24
CA GLU A 34 -4.19 -10.80 8.68
C GLU A 34 -5.69 -10.79 8.99
N LEU A 35 -6.45 -9.86 8.40
CA LEU A 35 -7.90 -9.79 8.57
C LEU A 35 -8.60 -11.05 8.05
N SER A 36 -8.23 -11.49 6.85
CA SER A 36 -8.82 -12.68 6.24
C SER A 36 -8.63 -13.93 7.11
N VAL A 37 -7.41 -14.13 7.63
CA VAL A 37 -7.09 -15.28 8.49
C VAL A 37 -7.75 -15.16 9.86
N LEU A 38 -7.67 -14.00 10.51
CA LEU A 38 -8.17 -13.83 11.89
C LEU A 38 -9.69 -13.90 11.99
N CYS A 39 -10.40 -13.42 10.96
CA CYS A 39 -11.86 -13.35 10.98
C CYS A 39 -12.53 -14.37 10.06
N GLY A 40 -11.76 -15.18 9.31
CA GLY A 40 -12.30 -16.17 8.37
C GLY A 40 -13.10 -15.54 7.22
N VAL A 41 -12.73 -14.33 6.80
CA VAL A 41 -13.45 -13.56 5.76
C VAL A 41 -12.67 -13.50 4.46
N GLN A 42 -13.39 -13.43 3.33
CA GLN A 42 -12.80 -13.14 2.04
C GLN A 42 -12.53 -11.64 1.91
N VAL A 43 -11.34 -11.28 1.46
CA VAL A 43 -10.90 -9.89 1.26
C VAL A 43 -10.32 -9.77 -0.14
N ALA A 44 -10.71 -8.75 -0.89
CA ALA A 44 -10.15 -8.43 -2.20
C ALA A 44 -9.69 -6.98 -2.23
N MET A 45 -8.61 -6.71 -2.95
CA MET A 45 -8.02 -5.38 -3.03
C MET A 45 -7.51 -5.08 -4.44
N VAL A 46 -7.90 -3.92 -4.98
CA VAL A 46 -7.50 -3.46 -6.32
C VAL A 46 -6.81 -2.11 -6.20
N ILE A 47 -5.59 -2.01 -6.72
CA ILE A 47 -4.79 -0.77 -6.73
C ILE A 47 -4.41 -0.45 -8.17
N PHE A 48 -4.77 0.75 -8.61
CA PHE A 48 -4.32 1.32 -9.88
C PHE A 48 -3.14 2.24 -9.64
N ASP A 49 -2.05 2.03 -10.39
CA ASP A 49 -0.92 2.94 -10.38
C ASP A 49 -0.92 3.88 -11.60
N SER A 50 -0.07 4.91 -11.55
CA SER A 50 0.06 5.88 -12.64
C SER A 50 0.73 5.31 -13.89
N LYS A 51 1.12 4.04 -13.90
CA LYS A 51 1.71 3.33 -15.06
C LYS A 51 0.67 2.45 -15.76
N ASN A 52 -0.62 2.64 -15.46
CA ASN A 52 -1.72 1.80 -15.93
C ASN A 52 -1.57 0.33 -15.52
N ALA A 53 -0.79 0.03 -14.47
CA ALA A 53 -0.74 -1.30 -13.90
C ALA A 53 -1.83 -1.45 -12.83
N SER A 54 -2.61 -2.53 -12.94
CA SER A 54 -3.54 -2.95 -11.90
C SER A 54 -2.87 -4.02 -11.03
N HIS A 55 -2.78 -3.77 -9.73
CA HIS A 55 -2.39 -4.79 -8.75
C HIS A 55 -3.65 -5.33 -8.07
N VAL A 56 -3.92 -6.61 -8.27
CA VAL A 56 -5.07 -7.31 -7.69
C VAL A 56 -4.56 -8.31 -6.66
N TYR A 57 -5.16 -8.28 -5.47
CA TYR A 57 -4.86 -9.14 -4.32
C TYR A 57 -6.13 -9.71 -3.72
#